data_AF-A0A482WSC3-F1
#
_entry.id   AF-A0A482WSC3-F1
#
_cell.length_a   1.000
_cell.length_b   1.000
_cell.length_c   1.000
_cell.angle_alpha   90.00
_cell.angle_beta   90.00
_cell.angle_gamma   90.00
#
_symmetry.space_group_name_H-M   'P 1'
#
loop_
_entity.id
_entity.type
_entity.pdbx_description
1 polymer ?
#
loop_
_entity_poly.entity_id
_entity_poly.type
_entity_poly.pdbx_seq_one_letter_code
_entity_poly.pdbx_strand_id
1 'polypeptide(L)'
;MADLLNKDSFASRPLRVSIEGNVGCGKSTLIKYFKNFDDIDAKAEPLDEWRNVQGHNLLHLLYADQSRWNFTFQLYVQLSRLNLQTTQSDKKIQLFERSLQNSRHCFVEMAYHRGYLADLEYATLSEWYDWIEKNMDINLDLIVADILFVPCLKKDFFTVFICGQGHNNKQRRLQFE
;
A
#
# COMPACT_ATOMS: atom_id res chain seq x y z
N MET A 1 -11.25 45.86 0.10
CA MET A 1 -12.43 46.40 0.81
C MET A 1 -13.73 45.67 0.45
N ALA A 2 -13.79 44.89 -0.63
CA ALA A 2 -14.50 43.62 -0.63
C ALA A 2 -13.44 42.57 -0.94
N ASP A 3 -12.77 42.15 0.12
CA ASP A 3 -11.54 41.35 0.14
C ASP A 3 -11.81 39.98 -0.52
N LEU A 4 -10.98 39.51 -1.44
CA LEU A 4 -9.78 38.71 -1.15
C LEU A 4 -9.99 37.51 -0.19
N LEU A 5 -11.24 37.05 -0.02
CA LEU A 5 -11.60 35.84 0.72
C LEU A 5 -12.26 34.80 -0.18
N ASN A 6 -11.63 34.46 -1.30
CA ASN A 6 -11.96 33.21 -1.98
C ASN A 6 -10.78 32.66 -2.79
N LYS A 7 -9.60 32.64 -2.18
CA LYS A 7 -8.49 31.79 -2.61
C LYS A 7 -8.21 30.85 -1.46
N ASP A 8 -8.26 29.56 -1.76
CA ASP A 8 -7.95 28.42 -0.90
C ASP A 8 -9.08 27.94 0.03
N SER A 9 -10.27 27.70 -0.52
CA SER A 9 -10.97 26.47 -0.12
C SER A 9 -10.36 25.30 -0.90
N PHE A 10 -9.10 24.95 -0.61
CA PHE A 10 -8.67 23.58 -0.86
C PHE A 10 -9.60 22.75 0.01
N ALA A 11 -10.60 22.09 -0.58
CA ALA A 11 -11.27 20.99 0.08
C ALA A 11 -10.14 20.02 0.45
N SER A 12 -9.71 20.04 1.72
CA SER A 12 -8.52 19.31 2.12
C SER A 12 -8.84 17.84 1.91
N ARG A 13 -8.20 17.20 0.92
CA ARG A 13 -8.34 15.76 0.76
C ARG A 13 -8.04 15.10 2.12
N PRO A 14 -8.72 13.99 2.46
CA PRO A 14 -8.46 13.30 3.71
C PRO A 14 -6.97 13.00 3.87
N LEU A 15 -6.50 13.00 5.12
CA LEU A 15 -5.15 12.52 5.43
C LEU A 15 -5.08 11.03 5.07
N ARG A 16 -4.19 10.66 4.16
CA ARG A 16 -4.02 9.30 3.67
C ARG A 16 -2.85 8.62 4.37
N VAL A 17 -3.16 7.56 5.09
CA VAL A 17 -2.20 6.80 5.89
C VAL A 17 -2.19 5.35 5.42
N SER A 18 -1.02 4.79 5.18
CA SER A 18 -0.88 3.35 4.92
C SER A 18 -0.24 2.63 6.10
N ILE A 19 -0.81 1.50 6.50
CA ILE A 19 -0.23 0.56 7.46
C ILE A 19 0.46 -0.55 6.66
N GLU A 20 1.77 -0.60 6.76
CA GLU A 20 2.64 -1.56 6.07
C GLU A 20 3.27 -2.54 7.05
N GLY A 21 3.56 -3.74 6.58
CA GLY A 21 4.19 -4.77 7.39
C GLY A 21 4.02 -6.17 6.82
N ASN A 22 4.76 -7.12 7.38
CA ASN A 22 4.78 -8.51 6.92
C ASN A 22 3.40 -9.19 7.04
N VAL A 23 3.21 -10.25 6.25
CA VAL A 23 2.01 -11.09 6.38
C VAL A 23 1.98 -11.66 7.80
N GLY A 24 0.83 -11.55 8.47
CA GLY A 24 0.64 -12.04 9.84
C GLY A 24 1.03 -11.09 10.97
N CYS A 25 1.53 -9.87 10.70
CA CYS A 25 1.92 -8.93 11.77
C CYS A 25 0.75 -8.17 12.44
N GLY A 26 -0.50 -8.58 12.21
CA GLY A 26 -1.68 -8.00 12.90
C GLY A 26 -2.27 -6.73 12.27
N LYS A 27 -1.91 -6.36 11.03
CA LYS A 27 -2.46 -5.16 10.34
C LYS A 27 -3.98 -5.15 10.28
N SER A 28 -4.60 -6.27 9.89
CA SER A 28 -6.06 -6.37 9.79
C SER A 28 -6.76 -6.18 11.13
N THR A 29 -6.12 -6.59 12.23
CA THR A 29 -6.61 -6.33 13.60
C THR A 29 -6.58 -4.83 13.91
N LEU A 30 -5.51 -4.14 13.54
CA LEU A 30 -5.38 -2.70 13.72
C LEU A 30 -6.41 -1.92 12.88
N ILE A 31 -6.60 -2.33 11.62
CA ILE A 31 -7.62 -1.76 10.73
C ILE A 31 -9.02 -1.95 11.31
N LYS A 32 -9.34 -3.14 11.82
CA LYS A 32 -10.62 -3.43 12.47
C LYS A 32 -10.85 -2.55 13.70
N TYR A 33 -9.80 -2.26 14.48
CA TYR A 33 -9.90 -1.33 15.60
C TYR A 33 -10.25 0.09 15.14
N PHE A 34 -9.59 0.60 14.10
CA PHE A 34 -9.83 1.95 13.57
C PHE A 34 -11.17 2.15 12.87
N LYS A 35 -11.83 1.07 12.42
CA LYS A 35 -13.20 1.13 11.88
C LYS A 35 -14.24 1.66 12.88
N ASN A 36 -13.95 1.63 14.18
CA ASN A 36 -14.85 2.12 15.22
C ASN A 36 -14.83 3.65 15.40
N PHE A 37 -13.98 4.37 14.65
CA PHE A 37 -13.88 5.83 14.73
C PHE A 37 -14.58 6.50 13.55
N ASP A 38 -15.50 7.43 13.84
CA ASP A 38 -16.32 8.08 12.81
C ASP A 38 -15.49 8.91 11.82
N ASP A 39 -14.41 9.53 12.30
CA ASP A 39 -13.50 10.36 11.50
C ASP A 39 -12.53 9.55 10.59
N ILE A 40 -12.53 8.21 10.68
CA ILE A 40 -11.57 7.34 9.97
C ILE A 40 -12.28 6.41 8.97
N ASP A 41 -11.87 6.47 7.72
CA ASP A 41 -12.24 5.54 6.66
C ASP A 41 -11.17 4.45 6.55
N ALA A 42 -11.34 3.37 7.32
CA ALA A 42 -10.39 2.27 7.35
C ALA A 42 -10.72 1.22 6.28
N LYS A 43 -9.86 1.15 5.25
CA LYS A 43 -9.92 0.22 4.12
C LYS A 43 -9.00 -0.99 4.39
N ALA A 44 -9.59 -2.17 4.51
CA ALA A 44 -8.84 -3.43 4.63
C ALA A 44 -8.36 -3.94 3.27
N GLU A 45 -7.41 -4.88 3.25
CA GLU A 45 -7.02 -5.55 2.00
C GLU A 45 -8.23 -6.28 1.40
N PRO A 46 -8.51 -6.14 0.09
CA PRO A 46 -9.68 -6.75 -0.55
C PRO A 46 -9.44 -8.24 -0.85
N LEU A 47 -9.11 -9.02 0.19
CA LEU A 47 -8.79 -10.45 0.07
C LEU A 47 -9.95 -11.25 -0.53
N ASP A 48 -11.18 -10.84 -0.24
CA ASP A 48 -12.38 -11.51 -0.78
C ASP A 48 -12.50 -11.33 -2.30
N GLU A 49 -12.12 -10.15 -2.83
CA GLU A 49 -12.04 -9.92 -4.28
C GLU A 49 -10.98 -10.82 -4.92
N TRP A 50 -9.81 -10.95 -4.28
CA TRP A 50 -8.72 -11.78 -4.80
C TRP A 50 -9.01 -13.28 -4.75
N ARG A 51 -9.90 -13.70 -3.84
CA ARG A 51 -10.36 -15.09 -3.71
C ARG A 51 -11.52 -15.44 -4.64
N ASN A 52 -12.14 -14.45 -5.26
CA ASN A 52 -13.25 -14.65 -6.17
C ASN A 52 -13.24 -13.62 -7.31
N VAL A 53 -12.35 -13.85 -8.28
CA VAL A 53 -12.33 -13.12 -9.55
C VAL A 53 -13.15 -13.90 -10.55
N GLN A 54 -14.43 -13.56 -10.70
CA GLN A 54 -15.36 -14.23 -11.62
C GLN A 54 -15.42 -15.76 -11.40
N GLY A 55 -15.48 -16.21 -10.14
CA GLY A 55 -15.50 -17.63 -9.78
C GLY A 55 -14.12 -18.27 -9.60
N HIS A 56 -13.03 -17.56 -9.91
CA HIS A 56 -11.67 -18.06 -9.74
C HIS A 56 -11.00 -17.50 -8.49
N ASN A 57 -10.36 -18.38 -7.71
CA ASN A 57 -9.55 -17.97 -6.57
C ASN A 57 -8.13 -17.64 -7.02
N LEU A 58 -7.92 -16.39 -7.44
CA LEU A 58 -6.64 -15.92 -7.98
C LEU A 58 -5.52 -15.98 -6.95
N LEU A 59 -5.83 -15.69 -5.67
CA LEU A 59 -4.87 -15.85 -4.58
C LEU A 59 -4.41 -17.31 -4.41
N HIS A 60 -5.32 -18.27 -4.53
CA HIS A 60 -4.97 -19.69 -4.50
C HIS A 60 -4.12 -20.09 -5.72
N LEU A 61 -4.48 -19.62 -6.91
CA LEU A 61 -3.72 -19.88 -8.14
C LEU A 61 -2.28 -19.36 -8.05
N LEU A 62 -2.08 -18.17 -7.45
CA LEU A 62 -0.75 -17.63 -7.17
C LEU A 62 0.10 -18.60 -6.33
N TYR A 63 -0.46 -19.13 -5.24
CA TYR A 63 0.27 -20.08 -4.39
C TYR A 63 0.50 -21.43 -5.04
N ALA A 64 -0.37 -21.84 -5.97
CA ALA A 64 -0.24 -23.09 -6.73
C ALA A 64 0.89 -23.01 -7.78
N ASP A 65 0.99 -21.89 -8.51
CA ASP A 65 2.04 -21.66 -9.51
C ASP A 65 2.40 -20.16 -9.57
N GLN A 66 3.44 -19.81 -8.80
CA GLN A 66 3.89 -18.42 -8.67
C GLN A 66 4.46 -17.86 -9.97
N SER A 67 5.09 -18.68 -10.81
CA SER A 67 5.68 -18.22 -12.07
C SER A 67 4.60 -17.95 -13.12
N ARG A 68 3.53 -18.75 -13.15
CA ARG A 68 2.42 -18.53 -14.09
C ARG A 68 1.50 -17.38 -13.68
N TRP A 69 1.22 -17.25 -12.39
CA TRP A 69 0.14 -16.39 -11.90
C TRP A 69 0.62 -15.09 -11.24
N ASN A 70 1.93 -14.87 -11.03
CA ASN A 70 2.39 -13.61 -10.43
C ASN A 70 1.96 -12.39 -11.22
N PHE A 71 2.23 -12.35 -12.53
CA PHE A 71 1.90 -11.20 -13.35
C PHE A 71 0.41 -10.83 -13.25
N THR A 72 -0.47 -11.82 -13.46
CA THR A 72 -1.93 -11.64 -13.35
C THR A 72 -2.35 -11.20 -11.96
N PHE A 73 -1.79 -11.80 -10.91
CA PHE A 73 -2.10 -11.44 -9.53
C PHE A 73 -1.64 -10.02 -9.19
N GLN A 74 -0.39 -9.65 -9.51
CA GLN A 74 0.13 -8.31 -9.23
C GLN A 74 -0.66 -7.22 -9.97
N LEU A 75 -1.05 -7.46 -11.23
CA LEU A 75 -1.88 -6.53 -11.99
C LEU A 75 -3.26 -6.34 -11.33
N TYR A 76 -3.91 -7.43 -10.90
CA TYR A 76 -5.20 -7.37 -10.23
C TYR A 76 -5.14 -6.72 -8.85
N VAL A 77 -4.07 -6.98 -8.09
CA VAL A 77 -3.80 -6.31 -6.81
C VAL A 77 -3.61 -4.81 -7.01
N GLN A 78 -2.87 -4.38 -8.03
CA GLN A 78 -2.72 -2.97 -8.34
C GLN A 78 -4.06 -2.32 -8.68
N LEU A 79 -4.90 -2.97 -9.49
CA LEU A 79 -6.25 -2.47 -9.83
C LEU A 79 -7.15 -2.32 -8.59
N SER A 80 -7.26 -3.37 -7.78
CA SER A 80 -8.13 -3.36 -6.59
C SER A 80 -7.66 -2.33 -5.54
N ARG A 81 -6.35 -2.20 -5.32
CA ARG A 81 -5.79 -1.17 -4.41
C ARG A 81 -5.95 0.25 -4.96
N LEU A 82 -5.81 0.44 -6.26
CA LEU A 82 -6.08 1.71 -6.91
C LEU A 82 -7.52 2.16 -6.67
N ASN A 83 -8.49 1.26 -6.87
CA ASN A 83 -9.90 1.53 -6.59
C ASN A 83 -10.13 1.95 -5.12
N LEU A 84 -9.49 1.26 -4.17
CA LEU A 84 -9.58 1.62 -2.75
C LEU A 84 -8.99 2.99 -2.42
N GLN A 85 -7.80 3.33 -2.95
CA GLN A 85 -7.14 4.61 -2.69
C GLN A 85 -7.81 5.80 -3.38
N THR A 86 -8.47 5.58 -4.51
CA THR A 86 -9.19 6.62 -5.26
C THR A 86 -10.65 6.75 -4.85
N THR A 87 -11.16 5.85 -4.01
CA THR A 87 -12.50 5.96 -3.42
C THR A 87 -12.60 7.27 -2.62
N GLN A 88 -13.57 8.11 -2.96
CA GLN A 88 -13.84 9.34 -2.24
C GLN A 88 -14.33 9.04 -0.82
N SER A 89 -13.95 9.88 0.12
CA SER A 89 -14.35 9.76 1.52
C SER A 89 -14.61 11.13 2.10
N ASP A 90 -15.73 11.27 2.80
CA ASP A 90 -16.08 12.50 3.52
C ASP A 90 -15.42 12.55 4.92
N LYS A 91 -14.66 11.50 5.27
CA LYS A 91 -13.96 11.37 6.55
C LYS A 91 -12.64 12.11 6.53
N LYS A 92 -12.15 12.51 7.70
CA LYS A 92 -10.89 13.28 7.83
C LYS A 92 -9.65 12.45 7.49
N ILE A 93 -9.69 11.14 7.73
CA ILE A 93 -8.56 10.24 7.54
C ILE A 93 -9.00 9.05 6.69
N GLN A 94 -8.22 8.72 5.67
CA GLN A 94 -8.28 7.44 4.96
C GLN A 94 -7.10 6.58 5.40
N LEU A 95 -7.40 5.38 5.91
CA LEU A 95 -6.41 4.45 6.43
C LEU A 95 -6.44 3.16 5.61
N PHE A 96 -5.31 2.79 5.03
CA PHE A 96 -5.20 1.63 4.15
C PHE A 96 -4.41 0.50 4.80
N GLU A 97 -4.92 -0.72 4.68
CA GLU A 97 -4.14 -1.94 4.92
C GLU A 97 -3.30 -2.22 3.67
N ARG A 98 -2.05 -1.74 3.70
CA ARG A 98 -1.15 -1.64 2.53
C ARG A 98 -1.62 -0.71 1.42
N SER A 99 -0.64 -0.23 0.68
CA SER A 99 -0.82 0.72 -0.40
C SER A 99 -0.51 0.15 -1.79
N LEU A 100 -0.87 0.90 -2.81
CA LEU A 100 -0.50 0.64 -4.19
C LEU A 100 1.02 0.70 -4.36
N GLN A 101 1.65 1.69 -3.72
CA GLN A 101 3.11 1.85 -3.58
C GLN A 101 3.76 0.56 -3.06
N ASN A 102 3.16 -0.06 -2.04
CA ASN A 102 3.62 -1.33 -1.50
C ASN A 102 3.58 -2.48 -2.53
N SER A 103 2.53 -2.54 -3.35
CA SER A 103 2.44 -3.53 -4.43
C SER A 103 3.62 -3.39 -5.39
N ARG A 104 3.91 -2.16 -5.82
CA ARG A 104 4.98 -1.88 -6.79
C ARG A 104 6.37 -2.08 -6.21
N HIS A 105 6.65 -1.50 -5.05
CA HIS A 105 8.02 -1.45 -4.53
C HIS A 105 8.39 -2.69 -3.72
N CYS A 106 7.42 -3.42 -3.17
CA CYS A 106 7.70 -4.61 -2.38
C CYS A 106 7.35 -5.90 -3.11
N PHE A 107 6.10 -6.08 -3.51
CA PHE A 107 5.65 -7.36 -4.04
C PHE A 107 6.13 -7.62 -5.46
N VAL A 108 6.06 -6.62 -6.35
CA VAL A 108 6.56 -6.74 -7.72
C VAL A 108 8.09 -6.90 -7.74
N GLU A 109 8.82 -6.09 -6.96
CA GLU A 109 10.29 -6.24 -6.84
C GLU A 109 10.68 -7.62 -6.29
N MET A 110 10.02 -8.08 -5.23
CA MET A 110 10.28 -9.41 -4.67
C MET A 110 10.00 -10.51 -5.69
N ALA A 111 8.88 -10.44 -6.42
CA ALA A 111 8.51 -11.44 -7.41
C ALA A 111 9.52 -11.50 -8.56
N TYR A 112 10.00 -10.36 -9.04
CA TYR A 112 11.03 -10.27 -10.06
C TYR A 112 12.36 -10.84 -9.58
N HIS A 113 12.85 -10.42 -8.41
CA HIS A 113 14.11 -10.93 -7.84
C HIS A 113 14.09 -12.43 -7.53
N ARG A 114 12.91 -13.01 -7.29
CA ARG A 114 12.73 -14.46 -7.10
C ARG A 114 12.56 -15.24 -8.41
N GLY A 115 12.59 -14.57 -9.56
CA GLY A 115 12.40 -15.20 -10.86
C GLY A 115 10.96 -15.65 -11.16
N TYR A 116 9.97 -15.06 -10.46
CA TYR A 116 8.55 -15.33 -10.73
C TYR A 116 7.94 -14.41 -11.79
N LEU A 117 8.67 -13.38 -12.20
CA LEU A 117 8.30 -12.48 -13.29
C LEU A 117 9.42 -12.46 -14.32
N ALA A 118 9.07 -12.54 -15.60
CA ALA A 118 10.00 -12.25 -16.68
C ALA A 118 10.27 -10.73 -16.79
N ASP A 119 11.37 -10.36 -17.44
CA ASP A 119 11.79 -8.96 -17.60
C ASP A 119 10.67 -8.08 -18.20
N LEU A 120 9.97 -8.59 -19.21
CA LEU A 120 8.87 -7.87 -19.86
C LEU A 120 7.65 -7.71 -18.93
N GLU A 121 7.33 -8.72 -18.11
CA GLU A 121 6.23 -8.66 -17.15
C GLU A 121 6.53 -7.63 -16.05
N TYR A 122 7.77 -7.62 -15.54
CA TYR A 122 8.24 -6.62 -14.58
C TYR A 122 8.20 -5.20 -15.17
N ALA A 123 8.71 -5.01 -16.39
CA ALA A 123 8.68 -3.72 -17.07
C ALA A 123 7.23 -3.22 -17.26
N THR A 124 6.33 -4.09 -17.72
CA THR A 124 4.92 -3.76 -17.93
C THR A 124 4.22 -3.33 -16.63
N LEU A 125 4.42 -4.08 -15.54
CA LEU A 125 3.86 -3.73 -14.22
C LEU A 125 4.44 -2.42 -13.66
N SER A 126 5.68 -2.10 -14.03
CA SER A 126 6.36 -0.87 -13.63
C SER A 126 5.82 0.33 -14.38
N GLU A 127 5.76 0.25 -15.71
CA GLU A 127 5.20 1.33 -16.55
C GLU A 127 3.73 1.59 -16.23
N TRP A 128 2.97 0.54 -15.92
CA TRP A 128 1.59 0.67 -15.48
C TRP A 128 1.48 1.47 -14.18
N TYR A 129 2.31 1.16 -13.18
CA TYR A 129 2.38 1.94 -11.94
C TYR A 129 2.80 3.40 -12.19
N ASP A 130 3.84 3.62 -13.01
CA ASP A 130 4.33 4.97 -13.34
C ASP A 130 3.24 5.81 -14.03
N TRP A 131 2.41 5.18 -14.87
CA TRP A 131 1.26 5.85 -15.47
C TRP A 131 0.22 6.21 -14.41
N ILE A 132 -0.11 5.31 -13.48
CA ILE A 132 -1.05 5.59 -12.40
C ILE A 132 -0.56 6.76 -11.54
N GLU A 133 0.71 6.73 -11.11
CA GLU A 133 1.30 7.77 -10.27
C GLU A 133 1.26 9.16 -10.93
N LYS A 134 1.44 9.23 -12.25
CA LYS A 134 1.39 10.48 -13.02
C LYS A 134 -0.04 11.00 -13.25
N ASN A 135 -1.03 10.11 -13.33
CA ASN A 135 -2.37 10.46 -13.78
C ASN A 135 -3.45 10.43 -12.68
N MET A 136 -3.16 9.84 -11.52
CA MET A 136 -4.11 9.68 -10.43
C MET A 136 -3.54 10.15 -9.09
N ASP A 137 -4.38 10.76 -8.27
CA ASP A 137 -3.99 11.16 -6.91
C ASP A 137 -4.01 9.95 -5.97
N ILE A 138 -2.86 9.27 -5.89
CA ILE A 138 -2.60 8.13 -5.00
C ILE A 138 -1.66 8.47 -3.84
N ASN A 139 -1.41 9.77 -3.61
CA ASN A 139 -0.42 10.24 -2.63
C ASN A 139 -0.77 9.80 -1.21
N LEU A 140 0.26 9.38 -0.45
CA LEU A 140 0.17 9.05 0.96
C LEU A 140 0.87 10.14 1.77
N ASP A 141 0.24 10.56 2.87
CA ASP A 141 0.80 11.56 3.79
C ASP A 141 1.65 10.88 4.88
N LEU A 142 1.32 9.64 5.24
CA LEU A 142 2.02 8.88 6.27
C LEU A 142 2.09 7.38 5.93
N ILE A 143 3.24 6.78 6.18
CA ILE A 143 3.42 5.32 6.15
C ILE A 143 3.83 4.86 7.56
N VAL A 144 3.03 3.97 8.14
CA VAL A 144 3.33 3.30 9.40
C VAL A 144 3.82 1.90 9.06
N ALA A 145 5.10 1.62 9.31
CA ALA A 145 5.73 0.34 9.00
C ALA A 145 6.51 -0.20 10.19
N ASP A 146 6.56 -1.53 10.31
CA ASP A 146 7.45 -2.22 11.25
C ASP A 146 8.92 -2.20 10.74
N ILE A 147 9.89 -2.19 11.66
CA ILE A 147 11.33 -2.00 11.41
C ILE A 147 11.91 -3.00 10.38
N LEU A 148 11.33 -4.21 10.28
CA LEU A 148 11.76 -5.23 9.34
C LEU A 148 11.36 -4.97 7.88
N PHE A 149 10.50 -3.98 7.63
CA PHE A 149 9.94 -3.69 6.31
C PHE A 149 10.69 -2.58 5.53
N VAL A 150 11.61 -1.90 6.20
CA VAL A 150 12.25 -0.65 5.74
C VAL A 150 13.19 -0.77 4.52
N PRO A 151 13.80 -1.90 4.14
CA PRO A 151 14.71 -1.94 2.97
C PRO A 151 14.04 -1.59 1.63
N CYS A 152 12.71 -1.62 1.57
CA CYS A 152 11.94 -1.63 0.32
C CYS A 152 11.27 -0.29 -0.04
N LEU A 153 11.16 0.65 0.90
CA LEU A 153 10.58 1.97 0.68
C LEU A 153 11.72 2.99 0.51
N LYS A 154 11.90 3.54 -0.70
CA LYS A 154 12.88 4.60 -0.94
C LYS A 154 12.47 5.93 -0.27
N LYS A 155 13.51 6.71 0.01
CA LYS A 155 13.60 8.01 0.71
C LYS A 155 12.48 8.97 0.29
N ASP A 156 11.77 9.53 1.27
CA ASP A 156 10.96 10.78 1.24
C ASP A 156 9.64 10.66 2.04
N PHE A 157 9.33 9.49 2.60
CA PHE A 157 8.20 9.35 3.53
C PHE A 157 8.61 9.60 4.98
N PHE A 158 7.88 10.49 5.67
CA PHE A 158 7.92 10.60 7.13
C PHE A 158 7.52 9.24 7.72
N THR A 159 8.51 8.50 8.23
CA THR A 159 8.30 7.20 8.87
C THR A 159 8.03 7.44 10.34
N VAL A 160 6.79 7.22 10.80
CA VAL A 160 6.46 7.27 12.24
C VAL A 160 6.58 5.87 12.83
N PHE A 161 7.48 5.73 13.80
CA PHE A 161 7.70 4.52 14.56
C PHE A 161 6.67 4.42 15.71
N ILE A 162 5.84 3.39 15.72
CA ILE A 162 5.13 2.96 16.94
C ILE A 162 5.81 1.69 17.43
N CYS A 163 6.91 1.86 18.16
CA CYS A 163 7.52 0.79 18.94
C CYS A 163 6.91 0.83 20.35
N GLY A 164 5.98 -0.08 20.62
CA GLY A 164 5.43 -0.32 21.95
C GLY A 164 6.17 -1.44 22.67
N GLN A 165 7.07 -1.03 23.58
CA GLN A 165 7.64 -1.77 24.73
C GLN A 165 8.68 -2.88 24.48
N GLY A 166 9.91 -2.63 24.95
CA GLY A 166 10.87 -3.68 25.32
C GLY A 166 12.35 -3.37 25.11
N HIS A 167 12.93 -2.52 25.99
CA HIS A 167 14.35 -2.41 26.36
C HIS A 167 15.50 -2.64 25.34
N ASN A 168 16.39 -1.64 25.32
CA ASN A 168 17.83 -1.65 24.95
C ASN A 168 18.24 -1.42 23.47
N ASN A 169 18.61 -0.15 23.21
CA ASN A 169 19.82 0.32 22.51
C ASN A 169 20.57 -0.68 21.60
N LYS A 170 20.48 -0.45 20.29
CA LYS A 170 21.62 -0.17 19.37
C LYS A 170 21.13 -0.08 17.93
N GLN A 171 21.09 1.13 17.36
CA GLN A 171 21.02 1.33 15.92
C GLN A 171 22.28 0.72 15.28
N ARG A 172 22.15 -0.40 14.57
CA ARG A 172 23.17 -0.85 13.62
C ARG A 172 22.70 -0.53 12.21
N ARG A 173 23.42 0.37 11.57
CA ARG A 173 23.38 0.65 10.14
C ARG A 173 23.99 -0.56 9.43
N LEU A 174 23.17 -1.38 8.78
CA LEU A 174 23.67 -2.43 7.90
C LEU A 174 23.91 -1.81 6.52
N GLN A 175 25.19 -1.72 6.13
CA GLN A 175 25.58 -1.59 4.73
C GLN A 175 25.43 -2.97 4.08
N PHE A 176 24.87 -3.01 2.88
CA PHE A 176 24.82 -4.22 2.07
C PHE A 176 25.90 -4.10 0.97
N GLU A 177 26.81 -5.07 0.95
CA GLU A 177 27.54 -5.49 -0.26
C GLU A 177 26.59 -6.24 -1.21
#